data_AF-A0A930TST4-F1
#
_entry.id   AF-A0A930TST4-F1
#
_cell.length_a   1.000
_cell.length_b   1.000
_cell.length_c   1.000
_cell.angle_alpha   90.00
_cell.angle_beta   90.00
_cell.angle_gamma   90.00
#
_symmetry.space_group_name_H-M   'P 1'
#
loop_
_entity.id
_entity.type
_entity.pdbx_description
1 polymer ?
#
loop_
_entity_poly.entity_id
_entity_poly.type
_entity_poly.pdbx_seq_one_letter_code
_entity_poly.pdbx_strand_id
1 'polypeptide(L)'
;MKKSSLAIASLIPIFLVAFGVLTLPDAPLIFFWTAALYTAATEFFPIGVERDRPLSTLSYRPTYRIALMGLWVGLACLSKYHGALLGAGLVGFCLTSSRHRRVLGSPWMLVSVGLFLLAIAPILIWNLEHDWVSLRFQADRAVPESSYRWRDMLGTALVGIAYLFPTFGVPLWWVSGRALLSPLRKLRLPSLRHRLVLWTALPLILGFTLMGGYRPILPTWAMPGFWSTTLLLGTYADGWYQRSPRAVYRWLWGSGWAIALLLVVALLHINLGLFQSGSRYALGGLTLAPENDASVQLFDICQVRERWQASPTAIAALHQADFVFTDNIYLAGQVGMAIAPISDVPVTVLDDDLRGFAFWSTAEEWVGHDSLYVATTWQTRTDPTRYEPYFESIQPIAELPLQRGGGVVQTLNLYAAQTLQRSYPRPY
;
A
#
# COMPACT_ATOMS: atom_id res chain seq x y z
N MET A 1 -12.07 -6.28 25.86
CA MET A 1 -12.24 -6.08 24.40
C MET A 1 -11.46 -4.90 23.88
N LYS A 2 -11.63 -3.69 24.45
CA LYS A 2 -11.01 -2.46 23.91
C LYS A 2 -9.48 -2.45 23.99
N LYS A 3 -8.88 -2.89 25.11
CA LYS A 3 -7.42 -2.78 25.34
C LYS A 3 -6.59 -3.74 24.48
N SER A 4 -7.00 -5.01 24.37
CA SER A 4 -6.24 -6.03 23.63
C SER A 4 -6.22 -5.79 22.12
N SER A 5 -7.38 -5.45 21.53
CA SER A 5 -7.46 -5.17 20.08
C SER A 5 -6.60 -3.96 19.69
N LEU A 6 -6.66 -2.89 20.50
CA LEU A 6 -5.85 -1.69 20.29
C LEU A 6 -4.36 -2.01 20.39
N ALA A 7 -3.93 -2.69 21.45
CA ALA A 7 -2.53 -3.08 21.61
C ALA A 7 -2.01 -3.91 20.44
N ILE A 8 -2.79 -4.89 19.97
CA ILE A 8 -2.42 -5.73 18.82
C ILE A 8 -2.30 -4.88 17.55
N ALA A 9 -3.31 -4.07 17.23
CA ALA A 9 -3.30 -3.23 16.04
C ALA A 9 -2.14 -2.22 16.05
N SER A 10 -1.79 -1.65 17.21
CA SER A 10 -0.68 -0.71 17.36
C SER A 10 0.71 -1.36 17.28
N LEU A 11 0.83 -2.64 17.63
CA LEU A 11 2.11 -3.36 17.62
C LEU A 11 2.44 -4.00 16.26
N ILE A 12 1.44 -4.26 15.41
CA ILE A 12 1.69 -4.85 14.09
C ILE A 12 2.43 -3.82 13.21
N PRO A 13 3.69 -4.09 12.80
CA PRO A 13 4.57 -3.07 12.22
C PRO A 13 4.07 -2.55 10.88
N ILE A 14 3.52 -3.43 10.03
CA ILE A 14 3.02 -3.01 8.72
C ILE A 14 1.84 -2.04 8.81
N PHE A 15 1.03 -2.10 9.87
CA PHE A 15 -0.05 -1.13 10.07
C PHE A 15 0.51 0.25 10.41
N LEU A 16 1.54 0.33 11.25
CA LEU A 16 2.21 1.58 11.57
C LEU A 16 2.90 2.17 10.32
N VAL A 17 3.69 1.34 9.63
CA VAL A 17 4.51 1.80 8.51
C VAL A 17 3.66 2.11 7.29
N ALA A 18 2.82 1.18 6.82
CA ALA A 18 2.08 1.36 5.56
C ALA A 18 0.83 2.24 5.70
N PHE A 19 0.20 2.32 6.88
CA PHE A 19 -1.00 3.15 7.06
C PHE A 19 -0.73 4.49 7.76
N GLY A 20 0.45 4.66 8.37
CA GLY A 20 0.77 5.85 9.16
C GLY A 20 1.98 6.63 8.66
N VAL A 21 3.11 5.96 8.39
CA VAL A 21 4.38 6.65 8.08
C VAL A 21 4.57 6.88 6.59
N LEU A 22 4.30 5.88 5.76
CA LEU A 22 4.46 6.01 4.31
C LEU A 22 3.24 6.72 3.72
N THR A 23 3.49 7.69 2.84
CA THR A 23 2.46 8.37 2.06
C THR A 23 1.93 7.46 0.95
N LEU A 24 1.13 6.48 1.36
CA LEU A 24 0.50 5.48 0.49
C LEU A 24 -1.01 5.74 0.38
N PRO A 25 -1.66 5.30 -0.72
CA PRO A 25 -3.12 5.29 -0.81
C PRO A 25 -3.79 4.42 0.27
N ASP A 26 -3.01 3.56 0.93
CA ASP A 26 -3.45 2.71 2.03
C ASP A 26 -3.82 3.49 3.30
N ALA A 27 -3.26 4.69 3.52
CA ALA A 27 -3.58 5.53 4.68
C ALA A 27 -5.03 6.08 4.66
N PRO A 28 -5.48 6.80 3.62
CA PRO A 28 -6.89 7.22 3.54
C PRO A 28 -7.83 6.02 3.41
N LEU A 29 -7.41 4.93 2.74
CA LEU A 29 -8.17 3.69 2.68
C LEU A 29 -8.49 3.16 4.08
N ILE A 30 -7.49 2.99 4.95
CA ILE A 30 -7.73 2.39 6.28
C ILE A 30 -8.57 3.29 7.17
N PHE A 31 -8.45 4.62 6.99
CA PHE A 31 -9.28 5.60 7.69
C PHE A 31 -10.75 5.39 7.33
N PHE A 32 -11.10 5.40 6.05
CA PHE A 32 -12.48 5.22 5.60
C PHE A 32 -12.99 3.79 5.84
N TRP A 33 -12.12 2.78 5.73
CA TRP A 33 -12.42 1.40 6.10
C TRP A 33 -12.82 1.29 7.58
N THR A 34 -12.06 1.93 8.47
CA THR A 34 -12.35 1.96 9.91
C THR A 34 -13.62 2.77 10.21
N ALA A 35 -13.85 3.88 9.52
CA ALA A 35 -15.08 4.67 9.63
C ALA A 35 -16.32 3.86 9.24
N ALA A 36 -16.24 3.08 8.16
CA ALA A 36 -17.30 2.17 7.74
C ALA A 36 -17.53 1.06 8.78
N LEU A 37 -16.48 0.42 9.29
CA LEU A 37 -16.59 -0.61 10.33
C LEU A 37 -17.17 -0.06 11.65
N TYR A 38 -16.75 1.13 12.06
CA TYR A 38 -17.29 1.81 13.24
C TYR A 38 -18.77 2.15 13.06
N THR A 39 -19.14 2.69 11.90
CA THR A 39 -20.54 2.98 11.56
C THR A 39 -21.36 1.69 11.55
N ALA A 40 -20.86 0.61 10.94
CA ALA A 40 -21.49 -0.72 10.94
C ALA A 40 -21.66 -1.29 12.35
N ALA A 41 -20.62 -1.19 13.19
CA ALA A 41 -20.67 -1.67 14.55
C ALA A 41 -21.73 -0.93 15.38
N THR A 42 -21.81 0.39 15.25
CA THR A 42 -22.77 1.21 16.03
C THR A 42 -24.21 1.16 15.48
N GLU A 43 -24.39 0.86 14.19
CA GLU A 43 -25.69 0.64 13.55
C GLU A 43 -26.26 -0.74 13.86
N PHE A 44 -25.45 -1.80 13.69
CA PHE A 44 -25.91 -3.18 13.87
C PHE A 44 -25.88 -3.64 15.34
N PHE A 45 -25.02 -3.02 16.15
CA PHE A 45 -24.82 -3.36 17.57
C PHE A 45 -24.79 -2.11 18.46
N PRO A 46 -25.92 -1.39 18.59
CA PRO A 46 -25.99 -0.17 19.40
C PRO A 46 -25.57 -0.42 20.86
N ILE A 47 -24.76 0.50 21.39
CA ILE A 47 -24.17 0.43 22.74
C ILE A 47 -25.28 0.49 23.80
N GLY A 48 -25.15 -0.29 24.87
CA GLY A 48 -26.09 -0.33 26.00
C GLY A 48 -27.19 -1.37 25.86
N VAL A 49 -27.56 -1.72 24.62
CA VAL A 49 -28.68 -2.62 24.34
C VAL A 49 -28.46 -4.05 24.86
N GLU A 50 -27.26 -4.61 24.70
CA GLU A 50 -26.94 -5.98 25.15
C GLU A 50 -26.86 -6.15 26.67
N ARG A 51 -26.73 -5.06 27.43
CA ARG A 51 -26.69 -5.10 28.90
C ARG A 51 -28.08 -5.33 29.48
N ASP A 52 -29.11 -4.78 28.84
CA ASP A 52 -30.46 -4.75 29.37
C ASP A 52 -31.40 -5.74 28.66
N ARG A 53 -31.16 -6.07 27.38
CA ARG A 53 -31.97 -7.03 26.63
C ARG A 53 -31.16 -7.82 25.60
N PRO A 54 -31.45 -9.13 25.39
CA PRO A 54 -30.83 -9.89 24.32
C PRO A 54 -31.13 -9.25 22.95
N LEU A 55 -30.12 -9.17 22.06
CA LEU A 55 -30.30 -8.61 20.72
C LEU A 55 -31.42 -9.31 19.91
N SER A 56 -31.74 -10.55 20.25
CA SER A 56 -32.80 -11.35 19.63
C SER A 56 -34.22 -10.84 19.89
N THR A 57 -34.45 -10.08 20.95
CA THR A 57 -35.81 -9.64 21.35
C THR A 57 -36.19 -8.25 20.83
N LEU A 58 -35.25 -7.51 20.24
CA LEU A 58 -35.47 -6.14 19.79
C LEU A 58 -35.75 -6.09 18.29
N SER A 59 -36.70 -5.30 17.82
CA SER A 59 -36.83 -5.08 16.38
C SER A 59 -35.73 -4.14 15.88
N TYR A 60 -34.81 -4.64 15.04
CA TYR A 60 -33.83 -3.80 14.34
C TYR A 60 -34.53 -2.90 13.31
N ARG A 61 -34.15 -1.61 13.26
CA ARG A 61 -34.61 -0.66 12.24
C ARG A 61 -33.38 0.07 11.66
N PRO A 62 -33.16 -0.02 10.32
CA PRO A 62 -32.07 0.69 9.67
C PRO A 62 -32.16 2.21 9.88
N THR A 63 -31.02 2.86 10.14
CA THR A 63 -30.94 4.32 10.30
C THR A 63 -30.13 4.99 9.17
N TYR A 64 -30.03 6.32 9.22
CA TYR A 64 -29.18 7.12 8.33
C TYR A 64 -27.71 6.67 8.28
N ARG A 65 -27.25 5.92 9.29
CA ARG A 65 -25.90 5.35 9.32
C ARG A 65 -25.65 4.37 8.18
N ILE A 66 -26.68 3.72 7.64
CA ILE A 66 -26.56 2.92 6.42
C ILE A 66 -26.14 3.79 5.23
N ALA A 67 -26.67 5.01 5.11
CA ALA A 67 -26.26 5.95 4.07
C ALA A 67 -24.78 6.34 4.22
N LEU A 68 -24.35 6.63 5.46
CA LEU A 68 -22.94 6.94 5.76
C LEU A 68 -22.00 5.77 5.43
N MET A 69 -22.42 4.51 5.60
CA MET A 69 -21.59 3.37 5.17
C MET A 69 -21.31 3.39 3.67
N GLY A 70 -22.28 3.79 2.84
CA GLY A 70 -22.09 3.92 1.39
C GLY A 70 -21.07 5.01 1.04
N LEU A 71 -21.16 6.17 1.71
CA LEU A 71 -20.17 7.24 1.60
C LEU A 71 -18.77 6.75 1.99
N TRP A 72 -18.61 6.10 3.15
CA TRP A 72 -17.31 5.60 3.61
C TRP A 72 -16.72 4.54 2.69
N VAL A 73 -17.54 3.61 2.19
CA VAL A 73 -17.10 2.61 1.22
C VAL A 73 -16.67 3.30 -0.09
N GLY A 74 -17.39 4.33 -0.54
CA GLY A 74 -17.05 5.09 -1.73
C GLY A 74 -15.72 5.83 -1.59
N LEU A 75 -15.49 6.50 -0.46
CA LEU A 75 -14.22 7.17 -0.17
C LEU A 75 -13.06 6.18 0.02
N ALA A 76 -13.33 5.00 0.58
CA ALA A 76 -12.37 3.90 0.60
C ALA A 76 -12.01 3.43 -0.82
N CYS A 77 -12.99 3.31 -1.72
CA CYS A 77 -12.75 3.00 -3.14
C CYS A 77 -11.96 4.09 -3.86
N LEU A 78 -12.26 5.36 -3.55
CA LEU A 78 -11.55 6.52 -4.09
C LEU A 78 -10.07 6.52 -3.68
N SER A 79 -9.76 5.99 -2.50
CA SER A 79 -8.39 5.77 -2.04
C SER A 79 -7.73 4.60 -2.78
N LYS A 80 -8.42 3.45 -2.87
CA LYS A 80 -7.94 2.23 -3.53
C LYS A 80 -9.10 1.34 -3.95
N TYR A 81 -9.08 0.84 -5.19
CA TYR A 81 -10.20 0.10 -5.80
C TYR A 81 -10.75 -1.07 -4.98
N HIS A 82 -9.89 -1.82 -4.28
CA HIS A 82 -10.34 -2.95 -3.47
C HIS A 82 -11.14 -2.53 -2.21
N GLY A 83 -11.32 -1.23 -1.93
CA GLY A 83 -12.33 -0.74 -1.00
C GLY A 83 -13.74 -1.25 -1.32
N ALA A 84 -14.02 -1.61 -2.58
CA ALA A 84 -15.30 -2.19 -2.98
C ALA A 84 -15.59 -3.53 -2.29
N LEU A 85 -14.55 -4.30 -1.95
CA LEU A 85 -14.70 -5.56 -1.23
C LEU A 85 -15.19 -5.37 0.20
N LEU A 86 -14.96 -4.20 0.82
CA LEU A 86 -15.59 -3.84 2.10
C LEU A 86 -17.11 -3.72 1.95
N GLY A 87 -17.56 -3.02 0.91
CA GLY A 87 -18.98 -2.88 0.58
C GLY A 87 -19.64 -4.23 0.33
N ALA A 88 -19.00 -5.08 -0.49
CA ALA A 88 -19.45 -6.45 -0.73
C ALA A 88 -19.53 -7.26 0.57
N GLY A 89 -18.56 -7.10 1.47
CA GLY A 89 -18.57 -7.72 2.80
C GLY A 89 -19.75 -7.25 3.66
N LEU A 90 -20.01 -5.95 3.73
CA LEU A 90 -21.15 -5.40 4.47
C LEU A 90 -22.49 -5.92 3.94
N VAL A 91 -22.65 -6.00 2.62
CA VAL A 91 -23.83 -6.57 1.97
C VAL A 91 -23.94 -8.07 2.27
N GLY A 92 -22.85 -8.83 2.16
CA GLY A 92 -22.79 -10.26 2.50
C GLY A 92 -23.18 -10.55 3.95
N PHE A 93 -22.75 -9.69 4.89
CA PHE A 93 -23.20 -9.75 6.27
C PHE A 93 -24.72 -9.53 6.41
N CYS A 94 -25.27 -8.53 5.73
CA CYS A 94 -26.71 -8.25 5.77
C CYS A 94 -27.53 -9.39 5.16
N LEU A 95 -27.08 -9.98 4.06
CA LEU A 95 -27.72 -11.12 3.41
C LEU A 95 -27.76 -12.36 4.32
N THR A 96 -26.68 -12.63 5.04
CA THR A 96 -26.55 -13.80 5.93
C THR A 96 -27.04 -13.58 7.36
N SER A 97 -27.41 -12.36 7.73
CA SER A 97 -28.06 -12.03 8.99
C SER A 97 -29.56 -11.78 8.77
N SER A 98 -30.41 -12.74 9.14
CA SER A 98 -31.87 -12.59 9.03
C SER A 98 -32.40 -11.30 9.68
N ARG A 99 -31.76 -10.84 10.76
CA ARG A 99 -32.06 -9.58 11.45
C ARG A 99 -31.75 -8.35 10.59
N HIS A 100 -30.59 -8.34 9.94
CA HIS A 100 -30.07 -7.17 9.22
C HIS A 100 -30.44 -7.17 7.73
N ARG A 101 -31.01 -8.26 7.19
CA ARG A 101 -31.44 -8.34 5.78
C ARG A 101 -32.37 -7.20 5.36
N ARG A 102 -33.17 -6.67 6.29
CA ARG A 102 -34.05 -5.50 6.06
C ARG A 102 -33.32 -4.20 5.70
N VAL A 103 -32.01 -4.09 5.94
CA VAL A 103 -31.20 -2.98 5.42
C VAL A 103 -31.39 -2.86 3.92
N LEU A 104 -31.34 -3.99 3.21
CA LEU A 104 -31.33 -4.05 1.75
C LEU A 104 -32.62 -3.51 1.12
N GLY A 105 -33.74 -3.56 1.85
CA GLY A 105 -35.02 -2.98 1.41
C GLY A 105 -35.35 -1.63 2.04
N SER A 106 -34.41 -1.02 2.78
CA SER A 106 -34.66 0.26 3.46
C SER A 106 -34.40 1.45 2.53
N PRO A 107 -35.10 2.59 2.71
CA PRO A 107 -34.81 3.82 1.96
C PRO A 107 -33.36 4.27 2.13
N TRP A 108 -32.76 4.01 3.30
CA TRP A 108 -31.36 4.34 3.57
C TRP A 108 -30.37 3.57 2.70
N MET A 109 -30.74 2.39 2.20
CA MET A 109 -29.90 1.66 1.23
C MET A 109 -29.84 2.39 -0.11
N LEU A 110 -30.95 2.97 -0.57
CA LEU A 110 -30.94 3.79 -1.81
C LEU A 110 -30.05 5.02 -1.64
N VAL A 111 -30.16 5.72 -0.50
CA VAL A 111 -29.28 6.84 -0.18
C VAL A 111 -27.82 6.39 -0.06
N SER A 112 -27.57 5.20 0.50
CA SER A 112 -26.23 4.60 0.60
C SER A 112 -25.59 4.39 -0.78
N VAL A 113 -26.34 3.80 -1.71
CA VAL A 113 -25.89 3.61 -3.09
C VAL A 113 -25.65 4.96 -3.77
N GLY A 114 -26.54 5.94 -3.59
CA GLY A 114 -26.35 7.30 -4.12
C GLY A 114 -25.08 7.97 -3.61
N LEU A 115 -24.81 7.91 -2.30
CA LEU A 115 -23.59 8.48 -1.71
C LEU A 115 -22.32 7.72 -2.10
N PHE A 116 -22.41 6.40 -2.27
CA PHE A 116 -21.31 5.60 -2.82
C PHE A 116 -20.94 6.06 -4.23
N LEU A 117 -21.94 6.15 -5.12
CA LEU A 117 -21.75 6.58 -6.51
C LEU A 117 -21.22 8.02 -6.58
N LEU A 118 -21.73 8.92 -5.75
CA LEU A 118 -21.23 10.29 -5.65
C LEU A 118 -19.75 10.33 -5.25
N ALA A 119 -19.35 9.53 -4.26
CA ALA A 119 -17.97 9.48 -3.79
C ALA A 119 -16.99 8.90 -4.83
N ILE A 120 -17.43 7.92 -5.63
CA ILE A 120 -16.59 7.35 -6.71
C ILE A 120 -16.75 8.07 -8.05
N ALA A 121 -17.60 9.11 -8.14
CA ALA A 121 -17.84 9.83 -9.38
C ALA A 121 -16.55 10.36 -10.05
N PRO A 122 -15.55 10.91 -9.33
CA PRO A 122 -14.31 11.36 -9.96
C PRO A 122 -13.58 10.24 -10.72
N ILE A 123 -13.57 9.02 -10.17
CA ILE A 123 -12.97 7.85 -10.82
C ILE A 123 -13.75 7.47 -12.08
N LEU A 124 -15.09 7.45 -11.98
CA LEU A 124 -15.95 7.04 -13.10
C LEU A 124 -15.85 8.02 -14.27
N ILE A 125 -15.92 9.33 -13.98
CA ILE A 125 -15.82 10.39 -14.98
C ILE A 125 -14.44 10.37 -15.64
N TRP A 126 -13.37 10.33 -14.84
CA TRP A 126 -12.01 10.30 -15.41
C TRP A 126 -11.80 9.07 -16.29
N ASN A 127 -12.26 7.89 -15.88
CA ASN A 127 -12.13 6.70 -16.72
C ASN A 127 -13.00 6.76 -17.98
N LEU A 128 -14.20 7.35 -17.92
CA LEU A 128 -15.03 7.54 -19.12
C LEU A 128 -14.32 8.41 -20.16
N GLU A 129 -13.54 9.40 -19.72
CA GLU A 129 -12.77 10.31 -20.59
C GLU A 129 -11.44 9.71 -21.07
N HIS A 130 -10.95 8.64 -20.44
CA HIS A 130 -9.62 8.04 -20.70
C HIS A 130 -9.71 6.55 -21.04
N ASP A 131 -10.75 6.16 -21.81
CA ASP A 131 -10.96 4.80 -22.30
C ASP A 131 -10.84 3.72 -21.22
N TRP A 132 -11.29 4.01 -20.00
CA TRP A 132 -11.24 3.12 -18.85
C TRP A 132 -9.85 2.59 -18.50
N VAL A 133 -8.78 3.30 -18.88
CA VAL A 133 -7.39 2.84 -18.78
C VAL A 133 -7.01 2.34 -17.38
N SER A 134 -7.43 3.05 -16.33
CA SER A 134 -7.09 2.65 -14.96
C SER A 134 -7.85 1.39 -14.50
N LEU A 135 -9.08 1.17 -14.97
CA LEU A 135 -9.83 -0.06 -14.69
C LEU A 135 -9.30 -1.24 -15.51
N ARG A 136 -8.95 -1.02 -16.79
CA ARG A 136 -8.28 -2.03 -17.64
C ARG A 136 -6.99 -2.49 -16.98
N PHE A 137 -6.16 -1.55 -16.53
CA PHE A 137 -4.93 -1.85 -15.79
C PHE A 137 -5.18 -2.75 -14.55
N GLN A 138 -6.24 -2.50 -13.77
CA GLN A 138 -6.55 -3.38 -12.63
C GLN A 138 -7.19 -4.71 -13.03
N ALA A 139 -7.93 -4.75 -14.13
CA ALA A 139 -8.52 -5.97 -14.68
C ALA A 139 -7.44 -6.90 -15.22
N ASP A 140 -6.43 -6.38 -15.90
CA ASP A 140 -5.26 -7.14 -16.37
C ASP A 140 -4.50 -7.76 -15.20
N ARG A 141 -4.46 -7.06 -14.06
CA ARG A 141 -3.94 -7.57 -12.80
C ARG A 141 -4.80 -8.70 -12.20
N ALA A 142 -6.06 -8.86 -12.58
CA ALA A 142 -6.83 -10.01 -12.16
C ALA A 142 -6.54 -11.25 -13.03
N VAL A 143 -6.02 -11.08 -14.25
CA VAL A 143 -5.73 -12.15 -15.20
C VAL A 143 -4.53 -12.98 -14.72
N PRO A 144 -4.58 -14.32 -14.81
CA PRO A 144 -3.43 -15.16 -14.52
C PRO A 144 -2.25 -14.91 -15.45
N GLU A 145 -1.11 -14.51 -14.89
CA GLU A 145 0.17 -14.37 -15.60
C GLU A 145 0.89 -15.72 -15.77
N SER A 146 0.52 -16.71 -14.95
CA SER A 146 1.11 -18.04 -14.94
C SER A 146 0.10 -19.11 -14.51
N SER A 147 0.43 -20.38 -14.73
CA SER A 147 -0.36 -21.50 -14.20
C SER A 147 -0.41 -21.46 -12.68
N TYR A 148 -1.55 -21.85 -12.11
CA TYR A 148 -1.75 -21.83 -10.66
C TYR A 148 -0.78 -22.77 -9.92
N ARG A 149 -0.05 -22.23 -8.95
CA ARG A 149 0.94 -22.90 -8.12
C ARG A 149 0.57 -22.70 -6.65
N TRP A 150 0.11 -23.76 -6.00
CA TRP A 150 -0.27 -23.70 -4.57
C TRP A 150 0.90 -23.29 -3.65
N ARG A 151 2.15 -23.54 -4.07
CA ARG A 151 3.35 -23.13 -3.33
C ARG A 151 3.50 -21.61 -3.30
N ASP A 152 3.14 -20.92 -4.38
CA ASP A 152 3.22 -19.46 -4.48
C ASP A 152 2.09 -18.79 -3.70
N MET A 153 0.91 -19.42 -3.70
CA MET A 153 -0.20 -19.07 -2.80
C MET A 153 0.23 -19.19 -1.32
N LEU A 154 0.87 -20.31 -0.96
CA LEU A 154 1.40 -20.51 0.40
C LEU A 154 2.49 -19.50 0.72
N GLY A 155 3.40 -19.22 -0.22
CA GLY A 155 4.42 -18.17 -0.11
C GLY A 155 3.79 -16.81 0.19
N THR A 156 2.71 -16.45 -0.52
CA THR A 156 1.94 -15.22 -0.29
C THR A 156 1.37 -15.17 1.13
N ALA A 157 0.81 -16.28 1.63
CA ALA A 157 0.31 -16.35 3.01
C ALA A 157 1.45 -16.20 4.05
N LEU A 158 2.60 -16.83 3.82
CA LEU A 158 3.78 -16.76 4.69
C LEU A 158 4.40 -15.37 4.71
N VAL A 159 4.49 -14.71 3.54
CA VAL A 159 4.90 -13.31 3.43
C VAL A 159 3.91 -12.42 4.20
N GLY A 160 2.60 -12.66 4.05
CA GLY A 160 1.59 -11.95 4.84
C GLY A 160 1.80 -12.10 6.36
N ILE A 161 2.13 -13.30 6.84
CA ILE A 161 2.47 -13.56 8.24
C ILE A 161 3.74 -12.80 8.67
N ALA A 162 4.76 -12.78 7.82
CA ALA A 162 6.00 -12.07 8.09
C ALA A 162 5.77 -10.55 8.22
N TYR A 163 5.00 -9.96 7.30
CA TYR A 163 4.65 -8.53 7.33
C TYR A 163 3.77 -8.15 8.52
N LEU A 164 2.88 -9.04 8.95
CA LEU A 164 2.10 -8.87 10.19
C LEU A 164 2.94 -9.06 11.46
N PHE A 165 4.19 -9.50 11.32
CA PHE A 165 5.05 -10.08 12.37
C PHE A 165 4.52 -11.44 12.85
N PRO A 166 5.34 -12.52 12.88
CA PRO A 166 4.86 -13.89 13.08
C PRO A 166 4.03 -14.11 14.36
N THR A 167 4.36 -13.41 15.45
CA THR A 167 3.64 -13.52 16.72
C THR A 167 2.22 -12.94 16.66
N PHE A 168 1.89 -12.14 15.64
CA PHE A 168 0.52 -11.65 15.37
C PHE A 168 -0.09 -12.33 14.15
N GLY A 169 0.69 -12.49 13.07
CA GLY A 169 0.23 -13.10 11.82
C GLY A 169 -0.29 -14.52 12.01
N VAL A 170 0.42 -15.37 12.76
CA VAL A 170 -0.01 -16.75 13.03
C VAL A 170 -1.33 -16.77 13.84
N PRO A 171 -1.46 -16.06 14.98
CA PRO A 171 -2.74 -15.95 15.67
C PRO A 171 -3.87 -15.37 14.84
N LEU A 172 -3.63 -14.37 13.98
CA LEU A 172 -4.64 -13.76 13.11
C LEU A 172 -5.23 -14.79 12.12
N TRP A 173 -4.37 -15.55 11.43
CA TRP A 173 -4.81 -16.63 10.57
C TRP A 173 -5.56 -17.72 11.35
N TRP A 174 -5.04 -18.09 12.53
CA TRP A 174 -5.64 -19.12 13.37
C TRP A 174 -7.04 -18.73 13.88
N VAL A 175 -7.23 -17.53 14.44
CA VAL A 175 -8.56 -17.09 14.92
C VAL A 175 -9.55 -16.95 13.77
N SER A 176 -9.08 -16.44 12.62
CA SER A 176 -9.91 -16.26 11.43
C SER A 176 -10.38 -17.60 10.88
N GLY A 177 -9.46 -18.57 10.76
CA GLY A 177 -9.78 -19.94 10.33
C GLY A 177 -10.69 -20.67 11.33
N ARG A 178 -10.43 -20.54 12.64
CA ARG A 178 -11.31 -21.13 13.67
C ARG A 178 -12.72 -20.55 13.65
N ALA A 179 -12.84 -19.24 13.50
CA ALA A 179 -14.14 -18.58 13.43
C ALA A 179 -14.89 -18.99 12.16
N LEU A 180 -14.20 -19.04 11.00
CA LEU A 180 -14.78 -19.48 9.73
C LEU A 180 -15.27 -20.93 9.77
N LEU A 181 -14.48 -21.85 10.33
CA LEU A 181 -14.80 -23.28 10.39
C LEU A 181 -15.72 -23.67 11.54
N SER A 182 -16.09 -22.74 12.43
CA SER A 182 -16.93 -23.03 13.60
C SER A 182 -18.31 -23.62 13.26
N PRO A 183 -19.04 -23.18 12.20
CA PRO A 183 -20.31 -23.80 11.83
C PRO A 183 -20.18 -25.27 11.40
N LEU A 184 -19.10 -25.60 10.70
CA LEU A 184 -18.85 -26.95 10.16
C LEU A 184 -18.49 -27.96 11.27
N ARG A 185 -17.92 -27.48 12.37
CA ARG A 185 -17.50 -28.33 13.50
C ARG A 185 -18.61 -28.62 14.50
N LYS A 186 -19.88 -28.37 14.16
CA LYS A 186 -21.03 -28.39 15.09
C LYS A 186 -20.80 -27.53 16.34
N LEU A 187 -19.87 -26.57 16.27
CA LEU A 187 -19.70 -25.56 17.32
C LEU A 187 -20.79 -24.51 17.15
N ARG A 188 -21.11 -23.78 18.22
CA ARG A 188 -22.06 -22.66 18.15
C ARG A 188 -21.66 -21.72 17.01
N LEU A 189 -22.65 -21.29 16.21
CA LEU A 189 -22.43 -20.31 15.14
C LEU A 189 -21.66 -19.10 15.67
N PRO A 190 -20.75 -18.50 14.88
CA PRO A 190 -20.06 -17.31 15.30
C PRO A 190 -21.09 -16.22 15.65
N SER A 191 -20.79 -15.46 16.71
CA SER A 191 -21.60 -14.30 17.09
C SER A 191 -21.83 -13.39 15.87
N LEU A 192 -22.93 -12.65 15.83
CA LEU A 192 -23.19 -11.70 14.73
C LEU A 192 -22.02 -10.72 14.54
N ARG A 193 -21.33 -10.35 15.62
CA ARG A 193 -20.13 -9.50 15.59
C ARG A 193 -18.96 -10.19 14.88
N HIS A 194 -18.69 -11.45 15.20
CA HIS A 194 -17.67 -12.22 14.48
C HIS A 194 -18.02 -12.37 13.00
N ARG A 195 -19.30 -12.62 12.67
CA ARG A 195 -19.74 -12.69 11.27
C ARG A 195 -19.53 -11.39 10.51
N LEU A 196 -19.81 -10.23 11.12
CA LEU A 196 -19.51 -8.93 10.51
C LEU A 196 -18.01 -8.84 10.19
N VAL A 197 -17.14 -9.09 11.17
CA VAL A 197 -15.69 -9.03 11.00
C VAL A 197 -15.21 -9.99 9.90
N LEU A 198 -15.71 -11.22 9.87
CA LEU A 198 -15.32 -12.21 8.86
C LEU A 198 -15.77 -11.79 7.45
N TRP A 199 -16.99 -11.28 7.30
CA TRP A 199 -17.48 -10.81 6.00
C TRP A 199 -16.73 -9.59 5.47
N THR A 200 -16.33 -8.67 6.34
CA THR A 200 -15.55 -7.51 5.93
C THR A 200 -14.07 -7.82 5.73
N ALA A 201 -13.56 -8.93 6.27
CA ALA A 201 -12.14 -9.27 6.22
C ALA A 201 -11.77 -10.37 5.21
N LEU A 202 -12.44 -11.52 5.30
CA LEU A 202 -12.03 -12.73 4.61
C LEU A 202 -12.10 -12.64 3.08
N PRO A 203 -13.09 -11.98 2.45
CA PRO A 203 -13.06 -11.83 1.00
C PRO A 203 -11.76 -11.18 0.50
N LEU A 204 -11.25 -10.19 1.23
CA LEU A 204 -9.99 -9.53 0.89
C LEU A 204 -8.78 -10.42 1.18
N ILE A 205 -8.69 -11.00 2.39
CA ILE A 205 -7.57 -11.85 2.80
C ILE A 205 -7.46 -13.07 1.88
N LEU A 206 -8.55 -13.81 1.72
CA LEU A 206 -8.58 -15.02 0.92
C LEU A 206 -8.43 -14.70 -0.57
N GLY A 207 -9.11 -13.66 -1.07
CA GLY A 207 -9.00 -13.24 -2.46
C GLY A 207 -7.54 -13.02 -2.85
N PHE A 208 -6.83 -12.13 -2.14
CA PHE A 208 -5.43 -11.85 -2.46
C PHE A 208 -4.48 -13.01 -2.15
N THR A 209 -4.76 -13.83 -1.13
CA THR A 209 -3.94 -15.03 -0.87
C THR A 209 -4.07 -16.03 -2.01
N LEU A 210 -5.29 -16.28 -2.50
CA LEU A 210 -5.56 -17.18 -3.63
C LEU A 210 -4.96 -16.63 -4.93
N MET A 211 -5.07 -15.33 -5.18
CA MET A 211 -4.43 -14.69 -6.33
C MET A 211 -2.90 -14.89 -6.35
N GLY A 212 -2.29 -14.96 -5.17
CA GLY A 212 -0.88 -15.28 -4.98
C GLY A 212 -0.43 -16.60 -5.62
N GLY A 213 -1.36 -17.51 -5.92
CA GLY A 213 -1.05 -18.76 -6.62
C GLY A 213 -0.73 -18.59 -8.10
N TYR A 214 -1.06 -17.46 -8.72
CA TYR A 214 -0.82 -17.27 -10.17
C TYR A 214 -0.13 -15.97 -10.51
N ARG A 215 0.11 -15.10 -9.52
CA ARG A 215 0.86 -13.86 -9.69
C ARG A 215 1.41 -13.31 -8.37
N PRO A 216 2.46 -12.47 -8.40
CA PRO A 216 2.96 -11.78 -7.22
C PRO A 216 1.92 -10.81 -6.63
N ILE A 217 1.79 -10.82 -5.31
CA ILE A 217 0.85 -9.98 -4.57
C ILE A 217 1.62 -9.08 -3.61
N LEU A 218 1.33 -7.77 -3.67
CA LEU A 218 1.89 -6.82 -2.73
C LEU A 218 1.30 -7.08 -1.33
N PRO A 219 2.14 -7.21 -0.28
CA PRO A 219 1.68 -7.57 1.06
C PRO A 219 0.60 -6.64 1.61
N THR A 220 0.65 -5.34 1.29
CA THR A 220 -0.32 -4.34 1.76
C THR A 220 -1.74 -4.60 1.29
N TRP A 221 -1.96 -5.34 0.20
CA TRP A 221 -3.27 -5.55 -0.40
C TRP A 221 -4.25 -6.30 0.51
N ALA A 222 -3.77 -7.30 1.26
CA ALA A 222 -4.60 -8.05 2.20
C ALA A 222 -4.73 -7.37 3.57
N MET A 223 -3.89 -6.36 3.86
CA MET A 223 -3.76 -5.78 5.21
C MET A 223 -5.03 -5.11 5.77
N PRO A 224 -5.90 -4.45 4.98
CA PRO A 224 -7.18 -3.93 5.51
C PRO A 224 -8.11 -5.04 6.04
N GLY A 225 -8.01 -6.24 5.47
CA GLY A 225 -8.72 -7.40 5.96
C GLY A 225 -8.16 -7.85 7.30
N PHE A 226 -6.83 -7.94 7.42
CA PHE A 226 -6.18 -8.26 8.70
C PHE A 226 -6.38 -7.19 9.78
N TRP A 227 -6.46 -5.92 9.39
CA TRP A 227 -6.84 -4.82 10.26
C TRP A 227 -8.20 -5.09 10.90
N SER A 228 -9.19 -5.52 10.11
CA SER A 228 -10.50 -5.89 10.61
C SER A 228 -10.46 -7.09 11.57
N THR A 229 -9.64 -8.10 11.28
CA THR A 229 -9.51 -9.31 12.13
C THR A 229 -8.72 -9.07 13.42
N THR A 230 -8.06 -7.93 13.60
CA THR A 230 -7.52 -7.54 14.92
C THR A 230 -8.61 -7.46 15.99
N LEU A 231 -9.84 -7.06 15.61
CA LEU A 231 -10.99 -7.06 16.50
C LEU A 231 -11.34 -8.48 16.96
N LEU A 232 -11.29 -9.44 16.03
CA LEU A 232 -11.51 -10.86 16.34
C LEU A 232 -10.38 -11.37 17.25
N LEU A 233 -9.12 -11.14 16.89
CA LEU A 233 -8.00 -11.59 17.71
C LEU A 233 -8.01 -10.97 19.12
N GLY A 234 -8.40 -9.70 19.25
CA GLY A 234 -8.54 -9.03 20.53
C GLY A 234 -9.57 -9.70 21.45
N THR A 235 -10.68 -10.22 20.91
CA THR A 235 -11.67 -10.98 21.71
C THR A 235 -11.09 -12.31 22.22
N TYR A 236 -10.32 -13.03 21.41
CA TYR A 236 -9.64 -14.25 21.82
C TYR A 236 -8.54 -13.94 22.85
N ALA A 237 -7.78 -12.87 22.63
CA ALA A 237 -6.73 -12.41 23.52
C ALA A 237 -7.26 -12.03 24.90
N ASP A 238 -8.44 -11.41 25.01
CA ASP A 238 -9.08 -11.19 26.31
C ASP A 238 -9.40 -12.50 27.03
N GLY A 239 -9.91 -13.50 26.29
CA GLY A 239 -10.18 -14.83 26.84
C GLY A 239 -8.90 -15.56 27.26
N TRP A 240 -7.78 -15.35 26.56
CA TRP A 240 -6.46 -15.82 26.98
C TRP A 240 -5.96 -15.07 28.20
N TYR A 241 -6.19 -13.75 28.26
CA TYR A 241 -5.79 -12.90 29.39
C TYR A 241 -6.49 -13.33 30.67
N GLN A 242 -7.78 -13.66 30.62
CA GLN A 242 -8.51 -14.17 31.79
C GLN A 242 -7.93 -15.48 32.33
N ARG A 243 -7.33 -16.33 31.47
CA ARG A 243 -6.71 -17.60 31.88
C ARG A 243 -5.25 -17.43 32.31
N SER A 244 -4.50 -16.59 31.60
CA SER A 244 -3.09 -16.34 31.88
C SER A 244 -2.70 -14.91 31.48
N PRO A 245 -2.89 -13.94 32.39
CA PRO A 245 -2.52 -12.55 32.13
C PRO A 245 -1.03 -12.41 31.79
N ARG A 246 -0.17 -13.14 32.53
CA ARG A 246 1.29 -13.12 32.35
C ARG A 246 1.71 -13.55 30.94
N ALA A 247 1.07 -14.57 30.37
CA ALA A 247 1.38 -15.04 29.02
C ALA A 247 1.04 -13.98 27.96
N VAL A 248 -0.14 -13.36 28.05
CA VAL A 248 -0.56 -12.30 27.13
C VAL A 248 0.34 -11.07 27.27
N TYR A 249 0.70 -10.67 28.50
CA TYR A 249 1.66 -9.58 28.71
C TYR A 249 3.02 -9.88 28.09
N ARG A 250 3.59 -11.07 28.33
CA ARG A 250 4.87 -11.47 27.74
C ARG A 250 4.82 -11.52 26.22
N TRP A 251 3.71 -11.99 25.65
CA TRP A 251 3.51 -11.98 24.21
C TRP A 251 3.49 -10.56 23.64
N LEU A 252 2.64 -9.67 24.17
CA LEU A 252 2.52 -8.30 23.66
C LEU A 252 3.80 -7.49 23.88
N TRP A 253 4.35 -7.50 25.10
CA TRP A 253 5.59 -6.77 25.40
C TRP A 253 6.81 -7.35 24.70
N GLY A 254 6.95 -8.68 24.67
CA GLY A 254 8.05 -9.33 23.98
C GLY A 254 8.02 -9.05 22.48
N SER A 255 6.83 -9.11 21.86
CA SER A 255 6.65 -8.74 20.46
C SER A 255 6.94 -7.26 20.24
N GLY A 256 6.44 -6.38 21.11
CA GLY A 256 6.68 -4.94 21.01
C GLY A 256 8.15 -4.56 21.11
N TRP A 257 8.89 -5.13 22.06
CA TRP A 257 10.35 -4.91 22.17
C TRP A 257 11.10 -5.47 20.96
N ALA A 258 10.74 -6.67 20.49
CA ALA A 258 11.38 -7.25 19.31
C ALA A 258 11.13 -6.39 18.05
N ILE A 259 9.89 -5.95 17.83
CA ILE A 259 9.53 -5.08 16.71
C ILE A 259 10.21 -3.73 16.82
N ALA A 260 10.20 -3.10 18.00
CA ALA A 260 10.89 -1.81 18.21
C ALA A 260 12.39 -1.92 17.93
N LEU A 261 13.05 -2.99 18.41
CA LEU A 261 14.45 -3.26 18.10
C LEU A 261 14.69 -3.42 16.60
N LEU A 262 13.86 -4.23 15.91
CA LEU A 262 13.98 -4.43 14.47
C LEU A 262 13.78 -3.14 13.68
N LEU A 263 12.80 -2.30 14.07
CA LEU A 263 12.57 -1.00 13.44
C LEU A 263 13.71 -0.04 13.69
N VAL A 264 14.27 0.01 14.90
CA VAL A 264 15.45 0.82 15.21
C VAL A 264 16.65 0.36 14.38
N VAL A 265 16.91 -0.95 14.29
CA VAL A 265 17.98 -1.51 13.47
C VAL A 265 17.78 -1.17 12.00
N ALA A 266 16.55 -1.30 11.47
CA ALA A 266 16.23 -0.91 10.09
C ALA A 266 16.46 0.59 9.84
N LEU A 267 16.02 1.45 10.77
CA LEU A 267 16.24 2.90 10.68
C LEU A 267 17.73 3.25 10.73
N LEU A 268 18.49 2.63 11.63
CA LEU A 268 19.95 2.80 11.70
C LEU A 268 20.61 2.31 10.42
N HIS A 269 20.13 1.23 9.82
CA HIS A 269 20.66 0.75 8.55
C HIS A 269 20.37 1.73 7.40
N ILE A 270 19.14 2.23 7.28
CA ILE A 270 18.75 3.18 6.22
C ILE A 270 19.46 4.53 6.35
N ASN A 271 19.77 4.98 7.58
CA ASN A 271 20.41 6.29 7.80
C ASN A 271 21.95 6.20 7.85
N LEU A 272 22.49 5.17 8.49
CA LEU A 272 23.92 5.05 8.78
C LEU A 272 24.62 3.97 7.97
N GLY A 273 23.89 3.08 7.29
CA GLY A 273 24.50 1.94 6.60
C GLY A 273 25.07 0.92 7.57
N LEU A 274 24.36 0.61 8.66
CA LEU A 274 24.83 -0.27 9.74
C LEU A 274 25.36 -1.63 9.26
N PHE A 275 24.78 -2.18 8.19
CA PHE A 275 25.24 -3.41 7.54
C PHE A 275 25.82 -3.17 6.15
N GLN A 276 26.08 -1.93 5.76
CA GLN A 276 26.49 -1.61 4.39
C GLN A 276 28.02 -1.53 4.27
N SER A 277 28.60 -2.16 3.26
CA SER A 277 30.03 -2.05 3.00
C SER A 277 30.41 -0.60 2.64
N GLY A 278 31.57 -0.15 3.12
CA GLY A 278 32.02 1.24 2.93
C GLY A 278 31.42 2.24 3.92
N SER A 279 30.41 1.88 4.72
CA SER A 279 29.95 2.75 5.81
C SER A 279 30.95 2.78 6.96
N ARG A 280 31.24 3.97 7.49
CA ARG A 280 32.03 4.19 8.72
C ARG A 280 31.35 3.64 9.99
N TYR A 281 30.05 3.36 9.91
CA TYR A 281 29.24 2.81 11.00
C TYR A 281 28.93 1.32 10.82
N ALA A 282 29.52 0.66 9.82
CA ALA A 282 29.28 -0.74 9.56
C ALA A 282 29.68 -1.60 10.77
N LEU A 283 28.77 -2.46 11.23
CA LEU A 283 29.08 -3.48 12.23
C LEU A 283 29.93 -4.55 11.54
N GLY A 284 31.21 -4.65 11.92
CA GLY A 284 32.14 -5.60 11.33
C GLY A 284 31.62 -7.05 11.35
N GLY A 285 31.86 -7.79 10.27
CA GLY A 285 31.53 -9.22 10.14
C GLY A 285 30.24 -9.55 9.36
N LEU A 286 29.36 -8.58 9.09
CA LEU A 286 28.14 -8.77 8.28
C LEU A 286 27.91 -7.55 7.36
N THR A 287 28.69 -7.43 6.29
CA THR A 287 28.57 -6.31 5.33
C THR A 287 27.86 -6.74 4.04
N LEU A 288 26.86 -5.97 3.65
CA LEU A 288 26.12 -6.01 2.40
C LEU A 288 26.72 -4.98 1.44
N ALA A 289 27.08 -5.43 0.24
CA ALA A 289 27.48 -4.52 -0.81
C ALA A 289 26.28 -3.67 -1.26
N PRO A 290 26.46 -2.37 -1.62
CA PRO A 290 25.35 -1.50 -2.00
C PRO A 290 24.44 -2.08 -3.08
N GLU A 291 25.01 -2.79 -4.05
CA GLU A 291 24.28 -3.46 -5.14
C GLU A 291 23.33 -4.58 -4.67
N ASN A 292 23.60 -5.15 -3.49
CA ASN A 292 22.79 -6.21 -2.87
C ASN A 292 21.91 -5.67 -1.73
N ASP A 293 21.97 -4.38 -1.43
CA ASP A 293 21.21 -3.74 -0.37
C ASP A 293 19.95 -3.07 -0.93
N ALA A 294 18.79 -3.68 -0.70
CA ALA A 294 17.52 -3.12 -1.18
C ALA A 294 17.19 -1.74 -0.58
N SER A 295 17.82 -1.35 0.53
CA SER A 295 17.60 -0.05 1.14
C SER A 295 18.21 1.13 0.36
N VAL A 296 19.06 0.87 -0.64
CA VAL A 296 19.60 1.94 -1.51
C VAL A 296 18.53 2.52 -2.45
N GLN A 297 17.41 1.82 -2.64
CA GLN A 297 16.22 2.36 -3.35
C GLN A 297 15.64 3.61 -2.70
N LEU A 298 15.91 3.80 -1.40
CA LEU A 298 15.46 4.94 -0.63
C LEU A 298 16.55 6.02 -0.70
N PHE A 299 16.30 7.03 -1.52
CA PHE A 299 17.14 8.21 -1.66
C PHE A 299 16.83 9.23 -0.57
N ASP A 300 17.88 9.87 -0.06
CA ASP A 300 17.71 11.12 0.65
C ASP A 300 17.54 12.25 -0.38
N ILE A 301 16.29 12.71 -0.55
CA ILE A 301 15.92 13.78 -1.48
C ILE A 301 16.71 15.06 -1.20
N CYS A 302 17.02 15.36 0.07
CA CYS A 302 17.81 16.52 0.42
C CYS A 302 19.25 16.36 -0.04
N GLN A 303 19.85 15.18 0.17
CA GLN A 303 21.20 14.90 -0.34
C GLN A 303 21.25 15.00 -1.87
N VAL A 304 20.25 14.45 -2.57
CA VAL A 304 20.17 14.55 -4.04
C VAL A 304 20.19 16.03 -4.48
N ARG A 305 19.38 16.88 -3.84
CA ARG A 305 19.36 18.33 -4.10
C ARG A 305 20.70 19.00 -3.80
N GLU A 306 21.31 18.69 -2.66
CA GLU A 306 22.63 19.20 -2.27
C GLU A 306 23.70 18.83 -3.30
N ARG A 307 23.67 17.59 -3.82
CA ARG A 307 24.61 17.16 -4.87
C ARG A 307 24.42 17.89 -6.18
N TRP A 308 23.17 18.19 -6.57
CA TRP A 308 22.89 19.04 -7.72
C TRP A 308 23.47 20.44 -7.50
N GLN A 309 23.11 21.11 -6.41
CA GLN A 309 23.57 22.47 -6.11
C GLN A 309 25.10 22.58 -5.99
N ALA A 310 25.76 21.53 -5.51
CA ALA A 310 27.23 21.48 -5.40
C ALA A 310 27.95 21.25 -6.74
N SER A 311 27.23 20.92 -7.81
CA SER A 311 27.80 20.67 -9.14
C SER A 311 27.39 21.76 -10.13
N PRO A 312 28.28 22.73 -10.44
CA PRO A 312 28.00 23.78 -11.42
C PRO A 312 27.60 23.21 -12.79
N THR A 313 28.22 22.10 -13.20
CA THR A 313 27.88 21.39 -14.44
C THR A 313 26.45 20.85 -14.42
N ALA A 314 26.03 20.23 -13.31
CA ALA A 314 24.68 19.67 -13.18
C ALA A 314 23.61 20.77 -13.16
N ILE A 315 23.87 21.89 -12.48
CA ILE A 315 22.96 23.05 -12.44
C ILE A 315 22.87 23.72 -13.80
N ALA A 316 24.00 23.93 -14.48
CA ALA A 316 24.01 24.51 -15.82
C ALA A 316 23.21 23.63 -16.80
N ALA A 317 23.43 22.32 -16.79
CA ALA A 317 22.68 21.39 -17.63
C ALA A 317 21.18 21.36 -17.28
N LEU A 318 20.84 21.41 -15.99
CA LEU A 318 19.44 21.46 -15.55
C LEU A 318 18.74 22.73 -16.05
N HIS A 319 19.41 23.88 -16.08
CA HIS A 319 18.83 25.13 -16.59
C HIS A 319 18.81 25.24 -18.12
N GLN A 320 19.63 24.45 -18.81
CA GLN A 320 19.67 24.40 -20.29
C GLN A 320 18.66 23.39 -20.85
N ALA A 321 18.26 22.39 -20.07
CA ALA A 321 17.30 21.39 -20.49
C ALA A 321 15.88 21.97 -20.52
N ASP A 322 15.13 21.67 -21.58
CA ASP A 322 13.71 21.97 -21.67
C ASP A 322 12.89 21.01 -20.79
N PHE A 323 13.39 19.78 -20.58
CA PHE A 323 12.80 18.79 -19.69
C PHE A 323 13.83 17.81 -19.12
N VAL A 324 13.48 17.18 -18.01
CA VAL A 324 14.24 16.07 -17.42
C VAL A 324 13.48 14.77 -17.67
N PHE A 325 14.17 13.70 -18.06
CA PHE A 325 13.56 12.38 -18.09
C PHE A 325 14.37 11.33 -17.35
N THR A 326 13.68 10.28 -16.92
CA THR A 326 14.27 9.07 -16.33
C THR A 326 13.77 7.81 -17.05
N ASP A 327 14.41 6.68 -16.76
CA ASP A 327 14.07 5.35 -17.27
C ASP A 327 13.07 4.59 -16.37
N ASN A 328 12.59 5.22 -15.28
CA ASN A 328 11.67 4.62 -14.34
C ASN A 328 10.88 5.67 -13.51
N ILE A 329 9.60 5.40 -13.28
CA ILE A 329 8.65 6.24 -12.52
C ILE A 329 9.08 6.58 -11.09
N TYR A 330 9.74 5.66 -10.38
CA TYR A 330 10.16 5.87 -8.99
C TYR A 330 11.26 6.92 -8.94
N LEU A 331 12.23 6.81 -9.85
CA LEU A 331 13.31 7.77 -9.98
C LEU A 331 12.79 9.13 -10.43
N ALA A 332 11.87 9.20 -11.41
CA ALA A 332 11.30 10.48 -11.84
C ALA A 332 10.60 11.21 -10.70
N GLY A 333 9.82 10.51 -9.88
CA GLY A 333 9.20 11.11 -8.69
C GLY A 333 10.23 11.65 -7.69
N GLN A 334 11.31 10.91 -7.45
CA GLN A 334 12.38 11.31 -6.53
C GLN A 334 13.20 12.49 -7.07
N VAL A 335 13.57 12.47 -8.35
CA VAL A 335 14.26 13.56 -9.05
C VAL A 335 13.39 14.81 -9.03
N GLY A 336 12.12 14.70 -9.40
CA GLY A 336 11.17 15.82 -9.36
C GLY A 336 11.08 16.47 -7.98
N MET A 337 10.98 15.69 -6.90
CA MET A 337 11.00 16.23 -5.53
C MET A 337 12.34 16.89 -5.15
N ALA A 338 13.45 16.37 -5.65
CA ALA A 338 14.77 16.92 -5.35
C ALA A 338 14.99 18.26 -6.05
N ILE A 339 14.64 18.37 -7.33
CA ILE A 339 14.90 19.56 -8.15
C ILE A 339 13.83 20.64 -8.00
N ALA A 340 12.60 20.33 -7.54
CA ALA A 340 11.51 21.30 -7.47
C ALA A 340 11.85 22.63 -6.76
N PRO A 341 12.67 22.67 -5.68
CA PRO A 341 13.05 23.95 -5.06
C PRO A 341 14.13 24.75 -5.79
N ILE A 342 14.74 24.20 -6.85
CA ILE A 342 15.89 24.80 -7.57
C ILE A 342 15.64 24.98 -9.07
N SER A 343 14.64 24.32 -9.64
CA SER A 343 14.26 24.46 -11.05
C SER A 343 12.79 24.08 -11.25
N ASP A 344 12.12 24.78 -12.16
CA ASP A 344 10.74 24.49 -12.61
C ASP A 344 10.71 23.58 -13.85
N VAL A 345 11.86 23.06 -14.28
CA VAL A 345 11.95 22.19 -15.46
C VAL A 345 11.07 20.95 -15.26
N PRO A 346 10.19 20.64 -16.23
CA PRO A 346 9.29 19.50 -16.11
C PRO A 346 10.05 18.17 -16.09
N VAL A 347 9.51 17.20 -15.35
CA VAL A 347 10.06 15.85 -15.25
C VAL A 347 9.10 14.85 -15.87
N THR A 348 9.61 13.98 -16.73
CA THR A 348 8.86 12.89 -17.38
C THR A 348 9.60 11.56 -17.30
N VAL A 349 8.98 10.50 -17.83
CA VAL A 349 9.53 9.14 -17.88
C VAL A 349 9.49 8.65 -19.31
N LEU A 350 10.64 8.15 -19.80
CA LEU A 350 10.74 7.41 -21.06
C LEU A 350 10.95 5.93 -20.75
N ASP A 351 9.87 5.23 -20.42
CA ASP A 351 9.87 3.77 -20.17
C ASP A 351 8.55 3.18 -20.69
N ASP A 352 8.37 1.87 -20.54
CA ASP A 352 7.14 1.19 -20.97
C ASP A 352 6.04 1.22 -19.88
N ASP A 353 6.33 1.72 -18.67
CA ASP A 353 5.40 1.93 -17.56
C ASP A 353 5.43 3.38 -17.06
N LEU A 354 4.66 4.30 -17.68
CA LEU A 354 4.68 5.73 -17.35
C LEU A 354 3.71 6.13 -16.22
N ARG A 355 2.61 5.40 -16.04
CA ARG A 355 1.53 5.70 -15.09
C ARG A 355 1.04 7.13 -15.21
N GLY A 356 1.07 7.91 -14.13
CA GLY A 356 0.62 9.30 -14.11
C GLY A 356 1.33 10.17 -15.16
N PHE A 357 2.61 9.91 -15.44
CA PHE A 357 3.39 10.69 -16.40
C PHE A 357 2.83 10.62 -17.84
N ALA A 358 2.11 9.54 -18.20
CA ALA A 358 1.45 9.43 -19.49
C ALA A 358 0.34 10.47 -19.70
N PHE A 359 -0.24 10.99 -18.61
CA PHE A 359 -1.38 11.91 -18.63
C PHE A 359 -1.03 13.33 -18.18
N TRP A 360 0.21 13.56 -17.75
CA TRP A 360 0.71 14.89 -17.38
C TRP A 360 1.31 15.67 -18.55
N SER A 361 1.64 14.98 -19.65
CA SER A 361 2.19 15.54 -20.88
C SER A 361 1.73 14.71 -22.09
N THR A 362 1.99 15.17 -23.31
CA THR A 362 1.85 14.35 -24.54
C THR A 362 3.21 13.85 -25.03
N ALA A 363 3.24 12.84 -25.90
CA ALA A 363 4.51 12.30 -26.41
C ALA A 363 5.21 13.29 -27.36
N GLU A 364 4.39 14.05 -28.10
CA GLU A 364 4.80 15.03 -29.10
C GLU A 364 5.31 16.32 -28.47
N GLU A 365 4.86 16.67 -27.26
CA GLU A 365 5.28 17.86 -26.50
C GLU A 365 6.78 17.95 -26.29
N TRP A 366 7.48 16.80 -26.25
CA TRP A 366 8.92 16.74 -26.02
C TRP A 366 9.74 16.77 -27.32
N VAL A 367 9.12 16.63 -28.49
CA VAL A 367 9.84 16.52 -29.76
C VAL A 367 10.42 17.89 -30.16
N GLY A 368 11.69 17.89 -30.56
CA GLY A 368 12.44 19.10 -30.91
C GLY A 368 13.11 19.79 -29.72
N HIS A 369 12.95 19.25 -28.51
CA HIS A 369 13.47 19.83 -27.27
C HIS A 369 14.73 19.12 -26.76
N ASP A 370 15.59 19.88 -26.08
CA ASP A 370 16.78 19.36 -25.41
C ASP A 370 16.43 18.86 -24.01
N SER A 371 17.11 17.80 -23.55
CA SER A 371 16.75 17.17 -22.29
C SER A 371 17.94 16.75 -21.44
N LEU A 372 17.67 16.59 -20.15
CA LEU A 372 18.58 16.00 -19.19
C LEU A 372 18.08 14.61 -18.82
N TYR A 373 18.83 13.57 -19.22
CA TYR A 373 18.58 12.21 -18.78
C TYR A 373 19.22 11.96 -17.43
N VAL A 374 18.43 11.51 -16.45
CA VAL A 374 18.89 11.10 -15.13
C VAL A 374 18.68 9.59 -14.96
N ALA A 375 19.78 8.88 -14.73
CA ALA A 375 19.78 7.45 -14.44
C ALA A 375 20.46 7.18 -13.09
N THR A 376 20.29 5.98 -12.53
CA THR A 376 21.03 5.58 -11.32
C THR A 376 21.71 4.25 -11.47
N THR A 377 22.86 4.06 -10.82
CA THR A 377 23.58 2.77 -10.82
C THR A 377 22.78 1.57 -10.26
N TRP A 378 21.64 1.81 -9.61
CA TRP A 378 20.74 0.79 -9.11
C TRP A 378 19.71 0.44 -10.19
N GLN A 379 19.62 -0.85 -10.56
CA GLN A 379 19.01 -1.40 -11.78
C GLN A 379 19.89 -1.21 -13.01
N THR A 380 20.24 -2.33 -13.67
CA THR A 380 21.03 -2.41 -14.91
C THR A 380 20.36 -1.79 -16.14
N ARG A 381 19.36 -0.91 -15.96
CA ARG A 381 18.62 -0.22 -17.03
C ARG A 381 19.30 1.08 -17.48
N THR A 382 20.42 1.43 -16.87
CA THR A 382 21.26 2.62 -17.13
C THR A 382 21.96 2.63 -18.49
N ASP A 383 21.49 1.90 -19.50
CA ASP A 383 22.12 1.92 -20.81
C ASP A 383 21.54 3.07 -21.64
N PRO A 384 22.26 4.22 -21.80
CA PRO A 384 21.77 5.34 -22.57
C PRO A 384 21.56 4.98 -24.05
N THR A 385 22.16 3.88 -24.54
CA THR A 385 21.99 3.43 -25.94
C THR A 385 20.53 3.09 -26.27
N ARG A 386 19.68 2.78 -25.27
CA ARG A 386 18.22 2.63 -25.45
C ARG A 386 17.58 3.88 -26.07
N TYR A 387 18.12 5.05 -25.78
CA TYR A 387 17.56 6.35 -26.17
C TYR A 387 18.25 6.97 -27.38
N GLU A 388 19.44 6.48 -27.78
CA GLU A 388 20.17 6.96 -28.96
C GLU A 388 19.32 7.02 -30.25
N PRO A 389 18.40 6.07 -30.54
CA PRO A 389 17.56 6.17 -31.72
C PRO A 389 16.53 7.31 -31.70
N TYR A 390 16.38 8.03 -30.59
CA TYR A 390 15.38 9.08 -30.40
C TYR A 390 15.98 10.48 -30.30
N PHE A 391 17.27 10.60 -29.96
CA PHE A 391 17.96 11.87 -29.76
C PHE A 391 19.07 12.05 -30.79
N GLU A 392 19.40 13.31 -31.11
CA GLU A 392 20.54 13.60 -31.99
C GLU A 392 21.87 13.17 -31.37
N SER A 393 22.03 13.41 -30.07
CA SER A 393 23.18 12.91 -29.31
C SER A 393 22.83 12.73 -27.84
N ILE A 394 23.49 11.79 -27.17
CA ILE A 394 23.42 11.60 -25.72
C ILE A 394 24.84 11.51 -25.19
N GLN A 395 25.22 12.42 -24.30
CA GLN A 395 26.59 12.51 -23.78
C GLN A 395 26.59 12.56 -22.25
N PRO A 396 27.45 11.78 -21.57
CA PRO A 396 27.59 11.88 -20.11
C PRO A 396 28.13 13.26 -19.72
N ILE A 397 27.54 13.87 -18.69
CA ILE A 397 27.93 15.21 -18.23
C ILE A 397 28.45 15.25 -16.79
N ALA A 398 27.87 14.45 -15.89
CA ALA A 398 28.22 14.48 -14.47
C ALA A 398 27.76 13.21 -13.76
N GLU A 399 28.48 12.87 -12.70
CA GLU A 399 28.11 11.83 -11.75
C GLU A 399 27.91 12.46 -10.37
N LEU A 400 26.75 12.23 -9.78
CA LEU A 400 26.41 12.75 -8.45
C LEU A 400 26.38 11.59 -7.44
N PRO A 401 27.47 11.34 -6.71
CA PRO A 401 27.53 10.23 -5.77
C PRO A 401 26.68 10.51 -4.53
N LEU A 402 25.81 9.57 -4.21
CA LEU A 402 24.98 9.55 -3.01
C LEU A 402 25.66 8.70 -1.94
N GLN A 403 25.62 9.17 -0.71
CA GLN A 403 26.42 8.63 0.37
C GLN A 403 25.59 8.30 1.60
N ARG A 404 25.97 7.20 2.26
CA ARG A 404 25.42 6.78 3.56
C ARG A 404 26.58 6.31 4.43
N GLY A 405 26.67 6.86 5.64
CA GLY A 405 27.80 6.58 6.52
C GLY A 405 29.17 6.91 5.92
N GLY A 406 29.25 7.84 4.95
CA GLY A 406 30.47 8.23 4.26
C GLY A 406 30.87 7.34 3.07
N GLY A 407 30.25 6.17 2.90
CA GLY A 407 30.42 5.33 1.71
C GLY A 407 29.45 5.72 0.60
N VAL A 408 29.86 5.57 -0.66
CA VAL A 408 28.97 5.75 -1.82
C VAL A 408 28.03 4.56 -1.91
N VAL A 409 26.72 4.82 -1.97
CA VAL A 409 25.69 3.79 -2.03
C VAL A 409 25.06 3.68 -3.41
N GLN A 410 25.07 4.78 -4.15
CA GLN A 410 24.47 4.92 -5.46
C GLN A 410 25.02 6.17 -6.12
N THR A 411 25.01 6.21 -7.45
CA THR A 411 25.38 7.40 -8.22
C THR A 411 24.24 7.78 -9.14
N LEU A 412 23.90 9.07 -9.19
CA LEU A 412 23.05 9.61 -10.25
C LEU A 412 23.94 9.96 -11.44
N ASN A 413 23.70 9.32 -12.57
CA ASN A 413 24.40 9.59 -13.81
C ASN A 413 23.56 10.56 -14.62
N LEU A 414 24.15 11.69 -14.98
CA LEU A 414 23.53 12.73 -15.76
C LEU A 414 24.06 12.67 -17.20
N TYR A 415 23.15 12.69 -18.17
CA TYR A 415 23.48 12.77 -19.58
C TYR A 415 22.72 13.94 -20.23
N ALA A 416 23.44 14.76 -21.00
CA ALA A 416 22.79 15.73 -21.88
C ALA A 416 22.33 14.98 -23.13
N ALA A 417 21.03 15.04 -23.40
CA ALA A 417 20.40 14.41 -24.55
C ALA A 417 19.85 15.52 -25.46
N GLN A 418 20.57 15.78 -26.56
CA GLN A 418 20.27 16.86 -27.50
C GLN A 418 19.13 16.46 -28.43
N THR A 419 18.14 17.34 -28.50
CA THR A 419 17.01 17.36 -29.44
C THR A 419 16.35 16.00 -29.65
N LEU A 420 15.21 15.79 -28.99
CA LEU A 420 14.38 14.62 -29.24
C LEU A 420 13.83 14.65 -30.67
N GLN A 421 14.35 13.81 -31.56
CA GLN A 421 14.03 13.80 -32.99
C GLN A 421 12.66 13.21 -33.30
N ARG A 422 12.16 12.33 -32.43
CA ARG A 422 10.85 11.69 -32.56
C ARG A 422 10.31 11.27 -31.20
N SER A 423 8.99 11.21 -31.10
CA SER A 423 8.31 10.82 -29.86
C SER A 423 8.76 9.44 -29.38
N TYR A 424 9.01 9.31 -28.07
CA TYR A 424 9.20 8.01 -27.45
C TYR A 424 7.84 7.28 -27.35
N PRO A 425 7.74 5.99 -27.70
CA PRO A 425 6.46 5.26 -27.68
C PRO A 425 5.82 5.25 -26.30
N ARG A 426 4.50 5.43 -26.25
CA ARG A 426 3.70 5.29 -25.03
C ARG A 426 2.79 4.07 -25.13
N PRO A 427 2.60 3.31 -24.03
CA PRO A 427 1.78 2.10 -23.99
C PRO A 427 0.26 2.38 -24.02
N TYR A 428 -0.16 3.61 -23.71
CA TYR A 428 -1.55 4.07 -23.69
C TYR A 428 -1.63 5.59 -23.81
#